data_AF-A0A1G3UN65-F1
#
_entry.id   AF-A0A1G3UN65-F1
#
_cell.length_a   1.000
_cell.length_b   1.000
_cell.length_c   1.000
_cell.angle_alpha   90.00
_cell.angle_beta   90.00
_cell.angle_gamma   90.00
#
_symmetry.space_group_name_H-M   'P 1'
#
loop_
_entity.id
_entity.type
_entity.pdbx_description
1 polymer ?
#
loop_
_entity_poly.entity_id
_entity_poly.type
_entity_poly.pdbx_seq_one_letter_code
_entity_poly.pdbx_strand_id
1 'polypeptide(L)'
;MKKNKKEIVKRQAKIKEKARKKRQIRLVKPPPRFMERPPISQMEAPKGFIAISSSQALMEYAKPLMEINAESLDELNRRMELASSLWNLAISRQKNERQEYSRWMERAKASAKKVLNLAGAERDRYIAEMIERQVHLFPEEVQPAPPSMFMYMRKDVSYLIPPFDYGRIRFRVDMTIPPDEEDFRLIGKIEALDDHIRRGSDYDAYEELALSIEDESKTCFKKWLTAKGFEDDPEQYAHCPEIYLTFLYRYVHDDPVLLKSVPGQYLIEFFEDFLLRKVICKPSEYLYWPPSLKLFYRFSHEKGYLSSNETAVLFGSLDAMESHFLDILRKRYQ
;
A
#
# COMPACT_ATOMS: atom_id res chain seq x y z
N MET A 1 -13.78 -20.28 -7.35
CA MET A 1 -12.97 -19.94 -8.54
C MET A 1 -11.50 -20.26 -8.28
N LYS A 2 -10.89 -21.16 -9.05
CA LYS A 2 -9.46 -21.51 -8.93
C LYS A 2 -8.61 -20.34 -9.46
N LYS A 3 -7.90 -19.63 -8.59
CA LYS A 3 -6.92 -18.60 -9.01
C LYS A 3 -5.91 -19.22 -9.98
N ASN A 4 -5.73 -18.60 -11.15
CA ASN A 4 -4.91 -19.14 -12.22
C ASN A 4 -3.42 -19.02 -11.84
N LYS A 5 -2.86 -20.05 -11.21
CA LYS A 5 -1.47 -20.11 -10.69
C LYS A 5 -0.43 -19.64 -11.73
N LYS A 6 -0.68 -19.86 -13.03
CA LYS A 6 0.21 -19.42 -14.12
C LYS A 6 0.29 -17.90 -14.26
N GLU A 7 -0.78 -17.15 -13.98
CA GLU A 7 -0.76 -15.69 -14.02
C GLU A 7 -0.04 -15.08 -12.83
N ILE A 8 -0.18 -15.68 -11.64
CA ILE A 8 0.51 -15.26 -10.42
C ILE A 8 2.03 -15.43 -10.61
N VAL A 9 2.46 -16.57 -11.13
CA VAL A 9 3.88 -16.84 -11.46
C VAL A 9 4.40 -15.86 -12.53
N LYS A 10 3.61 -15.56 -13.56
CA LYS A 10 3.98 -14.54 -14.58
C LYS A 10 4.09 -13.13 -13.99
N ARG A 11 3.24 -12.76 -13.04
CA ARG A 11 3.31 -11.46 -12.34
C ARG A 11 4.54 -11.38 -11.46
N GLN A 12 4.81 -12.42 -10.67
CA GLN A 12 6.02 -12.52 -9.85
C GLN A 12 7.28 -12.44 -10.73
N ALA A 13 7.33 -13.16 -11.85
CA ALA A 13 8.45 -13.10 -12.79
C ALA A 13 8.66 -11.69 -13.40
N LYS A 14 7.58 -10.99 -13.80
CA LYS A 14 7.67 -9.60 -14.30
C LYS A 14 8.07 -8.59 -13.22
N ILE A 15 7.64 -8.78 -11.98
CA ILE A 15 8.04 -7.95 -10.84
C ILE A 15 9.52 -8.18 -10.54
N LYS A 16 9.98 -9.44 -10.50
CA LYS A 16 11.38 -9.82 -10.36
C LYS A 16 12.25 -9.25 -11.47
N GLU A 17 11.81 -9.35 -12.72
CA GLU A 17 12.55 -8.81 -13.87
C GLU A 17 12.64 -7.27 -13.83
N LYS A 18 11.56 -6.57 -13.43
CA LYS A 18 11.58 -5.12 -13.24
C LYS A 18 12.44 -4.70 -12.05
N ALA A 19 12.44 -5.45 -10.95
CA ALA A 19 13.30 -5.22 -9.79
C ALA A 19 14.79 -5.43 -10.17
N ARG A 20 15.10 -6.54 -10.85
CA ARG A 20 16.44 -6.87 -11.37
C ARG A 20 16.95 -5.80 -12.34
N LYS A 21 16.12 -5.34 -13.28
CA LYS A 21 16.45 -4.24 -14.21
C LYS A 21 16.69 -2.92 -13.47
N LYS A 22 15.85 -2.58 -12.48
CA LYS A 22 16.07 -1.38 -11.65
C LYS A 22 17.36 -1.45 -10.82
N ARG A 23 17.76 -2.63 -10.36
CA ARG A 23 18.99 -2.86 -9.57
C ARG A 23 20.26 -2.84 -10.43
N GLN A 24 20.26 -3.49 -11.60
CA GLN A 24 21.37 -3.41 -12.56
C GLN A 24 21.66 -1.98 -13.02
N ILE A 25 20.61 -1.16 -13.22
CA ILE A 25 20.77 0.26 -13.58
C ILE A 25 21.38 1.08 -12.42
N ARG A 26 21.19 0.65 -11.16
CA ARG A 26 21.75 1.32 -9.95
C ARG A 26 23.19 0.92 -9.64
N LEU A 27 23.64 -0.27 -10.05
CA LEU A 27 25.04 -0.70 -9.91
C LEU A 27 26.00 0.06 -10.85
N VAL A 28 25.48 0.58 -11.97
CA VAL A 28 26.27 1.30 -13.01
C VAL A 28 26.21 2.82 -12.85
N LYS A 29 25.24 3.35 -12.08
CA LYS A 29 25.10 4.78 -11.83
C LYS A 29 25.66 5.12 -10.45
N PRO A 30 26.32 6.28 -10.27
CA PRO A 30 26.65 6.77 -8.93
C PRO A 30 25.36 6.76 -8.09
N PRO A 31 25.46 6.50 -6.77
CA PRO A 31 24.29 6.44 -5.91
C PRO A 31 23.44 7.68 -6.18
N PRO A 32 22.16 7.52 -6.52
CA PRO A 32 21.30 8.67 -6.71
C PRO A 32 21.43 9.50 -5.45
N ARG A 33 21.71 10.81 -5.59
CA ARG A 33 21.76 11.73 -4.44
C ARG A 33 20.54 11.40 -3.59
N PHE A 34 20.78 10.95 -2.37
CA PHE A 34 19.74 10.67 -1.40
C PHE A 34 19.00 12.01 -1.24
N MET A 35 17.82 12.13 -1.85
CA MET A 35 16.92 13.21 -1.50
C MET A 35 16.34 12.78 -0.17
N GLU A 36 16.92 13.31 0.91
CA GLU A 36 16.32 13.27 2.23
C GLU A 36 14.89 13.80 2.07
N ARG A 37 13.92 12.89 2.23
CA ARG A 37 12.52 13.15 1.93
C ARG A 37 11.78 13.12 3.26
N PRO A 38 11.09 14.21 3.64
CA PRO A 38 10.27 14.17 4.83
C PRO A 38 9.14 13.14 4.66
N PRO A 39 8.76 12.43 5.74
CA PRO A 39 7.58 11.56 5.75
C PRO A 39 6.32 12.26 5.22
N ILE A 40 5.42 11.51 4.56
CA ILE A 40 4.18 12.10 4.03
C ILE A 40 3.28 12.72 5.11
N SER A 41 3.40 12.27 6.36
CA SER A 41 2.77 12.86 7.56
C SER A 41 3.22 14.30 7.83
N GLN A 42 4.47 14.64 7.48
CA GLN A 42 5.11 15.92 7.75
C GLN A 42 5.02 16.89 6.55
N MET A 43 4.54 16.42 5.41
CA MET A 43 4.35 17.25 4.22
C MET A 43 3.20 18.24 4.44
N GLU A 44 3.54 19.52 4.58
CA GLU A 44 2.55 20.59 4.62
C GLU A 44 1.91 20.79 3.24
N ALA A 45 0.58 20.97 3.24
CA ALA A 45 -0.21 21.25 2.05
C ALA A 45 -1.01 22.55 2.26
N PRO A 46 -1.31 23.30 1.18
CA PRO A 46 -2.19 24.46 1.27
C PRO A 46 -3.53 24.12 1.93
N LYS A 47 -4.16 25.11 2.56
CA LYS A 47 -5.47 24.93 3.23
C LYS A 47 -6.49 24.36 2.24
N GLY A 48 -7.17 23.28 2.65
CA GLY A 48 -8.12 22.56 1.80
C GLY A 48 -7.49 21.49 0.89
N PHE A 49 -6.19 21.22 1.02
CA PHE A 49 -5.48 20.19 0.26
C PHE A 49 -4.75 19.20 1.18
N ILE A 50 -4.35 18.06 0.62
CA ILE A 50 -3.45 17.06 1.22
C ILE A 50 -2.33 16.69 0.27
N ALA A 51 -1.14 16.46 0.82
CA ALA A 51 -0.01 15.94 0.08
C ALA A 51 -0.16 14.43 -0.13
N ILE A 52 -0.29 13.96 -1.37
CA ILE A 52 -0.37 12.53 -1.71
C ILE A 52 0.73 12.14 -2.70
N SER A 53 1.04 10.85 -2.81
CA SER A 53 1.96 10.39 -3.86
C SER A 53 1.31 10.45 -5.25
N SER A 54 2.12 10.56 -6.31
CA SER A 54 1.61 10.55 -7.69
C SER A 54 0.82 9.28 -8.02
N SER A 55 1.19 8.13 -7.43
CA SER A 55 0.45 6.88 -7.61
C SER A 55 -0.94 6.93 -6.96
N GLN A 56 -1.04 7.50 -5.76
CA GLN A 56 -2.34 7.72 -5.10
C GLN A 56 -3.18 8.74 -5.87
N ALA A 57 -2.56 9.81 -6.38
CA ALA A 57 -3.23 10.82 -7.17
C ALA A 57 -3.93 10.24 -8.41
N LEU A 58 -3.21 9.39 -9.16
CA LEU A 58 -3.78 8.70 -10.31
C LEU A 58 -4.93 7.78 -9.92
N MET A 59 -4.82 7.07 -8.79
CA MET A 59 -5.87 6.15 -8.33
C MET A 59 -7.12 6.87 -7.83
N GLU A 60 -6.95 7.96 -7.08
CA GLU A 60 -8.04 8.84 -6.62
C GLU A 60 -8.78 9.49 -7.79
N TYR A 61 -8.02 9.93 -8.80
CA TYR A 61 -8.56 10.41 -10.05
C TYR A 61 -9.35 9.35 -10.80
N ALA A 62 -8.77 8.15 -10.92
CA ALA A 62 -9.34 7.04 -11.69
C ALA A 62 -10.55 6.37 -11.03
N LYS A 63 -10.94 6.74 -9.81
CA LYS A 63 -12.08 6.13 -9.09
C LYS A 63 -13.33 5.90 -9.96
N PRO A 64 -13.84 6.85 -10.77
CA PRO A 64 -15.01 6.62 -11.62
C PRO A 64 -14.85 5.47 -12.63
N LEU A 65 -13.63 5.21 -13.11
CA LEU A 65 -13.31 4.09 -14.00
C LEU A 65 -13.26 2.73 -13.27
N MET A 66 -13.19 2.77 -11.94
CA MET A 66 -12.97 1.60 -11.07
C MET A 66 -14.21 1.20 -10.28
N GLU A 67 -15.30 1.97 -10.36
CA GLU A 67 -16.57 1.68 -9.66
C GLU A 67 -17.22 0.37 -10.12
N ILE A 68 -17.04 0.02 -11.38
CA ILE A 68 -17.46 -1.28 -11.92
C ILE A 68 -16.35 -2.30 -11.67
N ASN A 69 -16.65 -3.43 -11.05
CA ASN A 69 -15.65 -4.50 -10.90
C ASN A 69 -15.12 -4.93 -12.28
N ALA A 70 -13.80 -4.92 -12.46
CA ALA A 70 -13.18 -5.44 -13.68
C ALA A 70 -13.28 -6.97 -13.69
N GLU A 71 -13.70 -7.54 -14.81
CA GLU A 71 -13.84 -8.99 -14.98
C GLU A 71 -12.47 -9.68 -15.16
N SER A 72 -11.45 -8.90 -15.55
CA SER A 72 -10.09 -9.40 -15.76
C SER A 72 -9.01 -8.37 -15.46
N LEU A 73 -7.78 -8.85 -15.25
CA LEU A 73 -6.61 -7.96 -15.13
C LEU A 73 -6.36 -7.16 -16.41
N ASP A 74 -6.61 -7.75 -17.57
CA ASP A 74 -6.41 -7.05 -18.85
C ASP A 74 -7.35 -5.86 -18.97
N GLU A 75 -8.61 -6.03 -18.55
CA GLU A 75 -9.58 -4.95 -18.48
C GLU A 75 -9.15 -3.85 -17.48
N LEU A 76 -8.69 -4.24 -16.29
CA LEU A 76 -8.16 -3.29 -15.31
C LEU A 76 -6.98 -2.48 -15.88
N ASN A 77 -6.05 -3.13 -16.57
CA ASN A 77 -4.91 -2.46 -17.22
C ASN A 77 -5.39 -1.46 -18.28
N ARG A 78 -6.36 -1.86 -19.12
CA ARG A 78 -6.93 -0.97 -20.14
C ARG A 78 -7.62 0.25 -19.51
N ARG A 79 -8.34 0.06 -18.40
CA ARG A 79 -8.95 1.17 -17.64
C ARG A 79 -7.90 2.12 -17.05
N MET A 80 -6.79 1.58 -16.53
CA MET A 80 -5.67 2.40 -16.07
C MET A 80 -4.96 3.15 -17.20
N GLU A 81 -4.83 2.55 -18.38
CA GLU A 81 -4.29 3.23 -19.57
C GLU A 81 -5.19 4.38 -20.03
N LEU A 82 -6.52 4.18 -19.99
CA LEU A 82 -7.50 5.23 -20.24
C LEU A 82 -7.38 6.35 -19.19
N ALA A 83 -7.33 6.01 -17.91
CA ALA A 83 -7.15 6.98 -16.82
C ALA A 83 -5.88 7.83 -17.02
N SER A 84 -4.76 7.19 -17.36
CA SER A 84 -3.49 7.88 -17.63
C SER A 84 -3.58 8.80 -18.85
N SER A 85 -4.29 8.39 -19.90
CA SER A 85 -4.49 9.22 -21.10
C SER A 85 -5.36 10.44 -20.81
N LEU A 86 -6.44 10.28 -20.03
CA LEU A 86 -7.32 11.37 -19.60
C LEU A 86 -6.61 12.34 -18.64
N TRP A 87 -5.79 11.80 -17.73
CA TRP A 87 -4.95 12.59 -16.83
C TRP A 87 -3.99 13.51 -17.59
N ASN A 88 -3.25 12.96 -18.57
CA ASN A 88 -2.32 13.74 -19.39
C ASN A 88 -3.03 14.75 -20.30
N LEU A 89 -4.20 14.39 -20.82
CA LEU A 89 -5.06 15.32 -21.55
C LEU A 89 -5.44 16.52 -20.66
N ALA A 90 -5.79 16.26 -19.40
CA ALA A 90 -6.15 17.32 -18.47
C ALA A 90 -4.96 18.21 -18.09
N ILE A 91 -3.78 17.63 -17.84
CA ILE A 91 -2.55 18.39 -17.59
C ILE A 91 -2.19 19.29 -18.78
N SER A 92 -2.21 18.75 -20.01
CA SER A 92 -1.90 19.55 -21.21
C SER A 92 -2.89 20.69 -21.42
N ARG A 93 -4.16 20.50 -21.01
CA ARG A 93 -5.16 21.59 -20.97
C ARG A 93 -4.76 22.68 -19.97
N GLN A 94 -4.43 22.30 -18.73
CA GLN A 94 -4.05 23.27 -17.69
C GLN A 94 -2.79 24.06 -18.08
N LYS A 95 -1.83 23.41 -18.75
CA LYS A 95 -0.57 24.02 -19.20
C LYS A 95 -0.67 24.77 -20.54
N ASN A 96 -1.85 24.82 -21.17
CA ASN A 96 -2.06 25.42 -22.49
C ASN A 96 -1.17 24.82 -23.60
N GLU A 97 -0.81 23.54 -23.50
CA GLU A 97 0.05 22.83 -24.46
C GLU A 97 -0.77 22.27 -25.64
N ARG A 98 -1.11 23.13 -26.62
CA ARG A 98 -2.05 22.80 -27.72
C ARG A 98 -1.70 21.53 -28.51
N GLN A 99 -0.42 21.27 -28.77
CA GLN A 99 0.03 20.10 -29.54
C GLN A 99 -0.16 18.81 -28.75
N GLU A 100 0.27 18.79 -27.49
CA GLU A 100 0.08 17.65 -26.58
C GLU A 100 -1.41 17.41 -26.32
N TYR A 101 -2.20 18.47 -26.12
CA TYR A 101 -3.64 18.36 -25.93
C TYR A 101 -4.32 17.64 -27.10
N SER A 102 -4.03 18.03 -28.34
CA SER A 102 -4.59 17.38 -29.53
C SER A 102 -4.20 15.90 -29.60
N ARG A 103 -2.94 15.58 -29.30
CA ARG A 103 -2.44 14.20 -29.29
C ARG A 103 -3.12 13.34 -28.23
N TRP A 104 -3.23 13.85 -27.00
CA TRP A 104 -3.89 13.14 -25.90
C TRP A 104 -5.39 13.02 -26.12
N MET A 105 -6.03 14.00 -26.77
CA MET A 105 -7.45 13.97 -27.10
C MET A 105 -7.77 12.78 -28.02
N GLU A 106 -7.01 12.59 -29.09
CA GLU A 106 -7.20 11.45 -29.99
C GLU A 106 -7.00 10.11 -29.26
N ARG A 107 -5.97 10.03 -28.41
CA ARG A 107 -5.72 8.82 -27.61
C ARG A 107 -6.83 8.55 -26.59
N ALA A 108 -7.33 9.57 -25.92
CA ALA A 108 -8.43 9.48 -24.96
C ALA A 108 -9.72 9.03 -25.65
N LYS A 109 -10.05 9.60 -26.83
CA LYS A 109 -11.21 9.21 -27.62
C LYS A 109 -11.15 7.76 -28.09
N ALA A 110 -10.00 7.33 -28.61
CA ALA A 110 -9.80 5.94 -29.03
C ALA A 110 -9.90 4.96 -27.86
N SER A 111 -9.31 5.32 -26.71
CA SER A 111 -9.33 4.49 -25.51
C SER A 111 -10.72 4.42 -24.87
N ALA A 112 -11.45 5.53 -24.79
CA ALA A 112 -12.82 5.57 -24.27
C ALA A 112 -13.76 4.68 -25.09
N LYS A 113 -13.65 4.72 -26.43
CA LYS A 113 -14.39 3.79 -27.31
C LYS A 113 -14.01 2.34 -27.04
N LYS A 114 -12.72 2.03 -26.93
CA LYS A 114 -12.25 0.64 -26.75
C LYS A 114 -12.60 0.05 -25.38
N VAL A 115 -12.55 0.86 -24.33
CA VAL A 115 -12.65 0.40 -22.94
C VAL A 115 -14.06 0.52 -22.38
N LEU A 116 -14.76 1.62 -22.70
CA LEU A 116 -16.08 1.92 -22.17
C LEU A 116 -17.19 1.83 -23.23
N ASN A 117 -16.84 1.50 -24.47
CA ASN A 117 -17.77 1.48 -25.62
C ASN A 117 -18.48 2.82 -25.87
N LEU A 118 -17.90 3.94 -25.44
CA LEU A 118 -18.49 5.27 -25.61
C LEU A 118 -18.23 5.84 -27.00
N ALA A 119 -19.24 6.50 -27.58
CA ALA A 119 -19.15 7.16 -28.88
C ALA A 119 -19.88 8.52 -28.90
N GLY A 120 -19.59 9.32 -29.93
CA GLY A 120 -20.26 10.60 -30.19
C GLY A 120 -20.25 11.54 -28.98
N ALA A 121 -21.39 12.16 -28.72
CA ALA A 121 -21.56 13.15 -27.65
C ALA A 121 -21.37 12.58 -26.24
N GLU A 122 -21.69 11.31 -26.01
CA GLU A 122 -21.53 10.66 -24.71
C GLU A 122 -20.05 10.53 -24.34
N ARG A 123 -19.23 10.08 -25.29
CA ARG A 123 -17.76 10.03 -25.12
C ARG A 123 -17.19 11.40 -24.82
N ASP A 124 -17.61 12.42 -25.58
CA ASP A 124 -17.06 13.76 -25.45
C ASP A 124 -17.46 14.40 -24.11
N ARG A 125 -18.69 14.14 -23.63
CA ARG A 125 -19.15 14.52 -22.28
C ARG A 125 -18.32 13.84 -21.19
N TYR A 126 -18.14 12.52 -21.28
CA TYR A 126 -17.33 11.77 -20.31
C TYR A 126 -15.89 12.28 -20.24
N ILE A 127 -15.27 12.56 -21.39
CA ILE A 127 -13.92 13.15 -21.44
C ILE A 127 -13.92 14.52 -20.75
N ALA A 128 -14.90 15.39 -21.02
CA ALA A 128 -15.00 16.70 -20.39
C ALA A 128 -15.12 16.59 -18.85
N GLU A 129 -16.01 15.72 -18.36
CA GLU A 129 -16.19 15.44 -16.92
C GLU A 129 -14.89 14.95 -16.27
N MET A 130 -14.18 14.04 -16.92
CA MET A 130 -12.90 13.52 -16.42
C MET A 130 -11.78 14.58 -16.46
N ILE A 131 -11.81 15.54 -17.39
CA ILE A 131 -10.88 16.66 -17.36
C ILE A 131 -11.23 17.62 -16.21
N GLU A 132 -12.52 17.98 -16.06
CA GLU A 132 -13.00 18.83 -14.97
C GLU A 132 -12.65 18.26 -13.60
N ARG A 133 -12.86 16.95 -13.41
CA ARG A 133 -12.45 16.22 -12.20
C ARG A 133 -10.95 16.38 -11.90
N GLN A 134 -10.08 16.26 -12.92
CA GLN A 134 -8.65 16.39 -12.72
C GLN A 134 -8.27 17.81 -12.28
N VAL A 135 -8.83 18.83 -12.94
CA VAL A 135 -8.57 20.25 -12.60
C VAL A 135 -9.10 20.58 -11.21
N HIS A 136 -10.27 20.07 -10.85
CA HIS A 136 -10.85 20.25 -9.52
C HIS A 136 -9.97 19.64 -8.42
N LEU A 137 -9.59 18.36 -8.58
CA LEU A 137 -8.81 17.62 -7.58
C LEU A 137 -7.35 18.07 -7.52
N PHE A 138 -6.76 18.41 -8.67
CA PHE A 138 -5.33 18.70 -8.84
C PHE A 138 -5.13 20.00 -9.67
N PRO A 139 -5.48 21.16 -9.10
CA PRO A 139 -5.22 22.44 -9.75
C PRO A 139 -3.72 22.66 -9.90
N GLU A 140 -3.27 23.10 -11.07
CA GLU A 140 -1.85 23.36 -11.36
C GLU A 140 -1.28 24.46 -10.46
N GLU A 141 -2.08 25.50 -10.16
CA GLU A 141 -1.66 26.68 -9.41
C GLU A 141 -1.26 26.41 -7.96
N VAL A 142 -1.70 25.29 -7.39
CA VAL A 142 -1.32 24.89 -6.03
C VAL A 142 -0.21 23.86 -6.01
N GLN A 143 0.09 23.17 -7.13
CA GLN A 143 1.00 22.02 -7.12
C GLN A 143 2.43 22.40 -6.66
N PRO A 144 3.13 21.47 -5.99
CA PRO A 144 4.50 21.72 -5.57
C PRO A 144 5.43 21.92 -6.78
N ALA A 145 6.43 22.79 -6.63
CA ALA A 145 7.41 23.05 -7.66
C ALA A 145 8.18 21.77 -8.07
N PRO A 146 8.39 21.52 -9.38
CA PRO A 146 9.23 20.41 -9.82
C PRO A 146 10.69 20.58 -9.37
N PRO A 147 11.42 19.49 -9.09
CA PRO A 147 10.96 18.11 -9.05
C PRO A 147 10.25 17.77 -7.72
N SER A 148 9.00 17.29 -7.79
CA SER A 148 8.28 16.78 -6.62
C SER A 148 7.80 15.35 -6.85
N MET A 149 7.94 14.52 -5.82
CA MET A 149 7.42 13.14 -5.79
C MET A 149 6.00 13.06 -5.19
N PHE A 150 5.41 14.22 -4.92
CA PHE A 150 4.10 14.39 -4.30
C PHE A 150 3.26 15.38 -5.10
N MET A 151 1.96 15.29 -4.90
CA MET A 151 0.97 16.21 -5.45
C MET A 151 0.06 16.69 -4.33
N TYR A 152 -0.47 17.90 -4.47
CA TYR A 152 -1.53 18.36 -3.58
C TYR A 152 -2.88 18.02 -4.19
N MET A 153 -3.68 17.23 -3.47
CA MET A 153 -5.04 16.88 -3.83
C MET A 153 -6.02 17.64 -2.96
N ARG A 154 -7.08 18.18 -3.56
CA ARG A 154 -8.16 18.82 -2.81
C ARG A 154 -8.82 17.84 -1.82
N LYS A 155 -9.07 18.30 -0.60
CA LYS A 155 -9.89 17.60 0.40
C LYS A 155 -11.37 17.84 0.09
N ASP A 156 -11.99 16.93 -0.65
CA ASP A 156 -13.43 17.01 -0.93
C ASP A 156 -14.32 16.46 0.20
N VAL A 157 -13.73 15.70 1.13
CA VAL A 157 -14.45 15.05 2.23
C VAL A 157 -13.61 15.18 3.51
N SER A 158 -14.23 15.66 4.58
CA SER A 158 -13.69 15.56 5.94
C SER A 158 -14.18 14.25 6.56
N TYR A 159 -13.26 13.48 7.14
CA TYR A 159 -13.56 12.21 7.77
C TYR A 159 -13.53 12.35 9.28
N LEU A 160 -14.55 11.79 9.94
CA LEU A 160 -14.47 11.56 11.38
C LEU A 160 -13.50 10.40 11.63
N ILE A 161 -12.40 10.67 12.31
CA ILE A 161 -11.39 9.67 12.70
C ILE A 161 -11.49 9.43 14.21
N PRO A 162 -12.36 8.51 14.67
CA PRO A 162 -12.42 8.12 16.07
C PRO A 162 -11.21 7.23 16.43
N PRO A 163 -10.91 7.04 17.73
CA PRO A 163 -10.05 5.95 18.17
C PRO A 163 -10.60 4.60 17.70
N PHE A 164 -9.73 3.60 17.56
CA PHE A 164 -10.16 2.25 17.25
C PHE A 164 -11.02 1.67 18.40
N ASP A 165 -12.13 1.02 18.04
CA ASP A 165 -13.01 0.36 19.02
C ASP A 165 -12.48 -1.03 19.36
N TYR A 166 -11.70 -1.13 20.43
CA TYR A 166 -11.20 -2.40 20.97
C TYR A 166 -12.31 -3.35 21.44
N GLY A 167 -13.53 -2.85 21.65
CA GLY A 167 -14.70 -3.69 21.88
C GLY A 167 -15.00 -4.67 20.74
N ARG A 168 -14.46 -4.42 19.53
CA ARG A 168 -14.57 -5.31 18.36
C ARG A 168 -13.62 -6.50 18.42
N ILE A 169 -12.52 -6.40 19.16
CA ILE A 169 -11.54 -7.49 19.30
C ILE A 169 -12.03 -8.43 20.39
N ARG A 170 -12.87 -9.39 19.99
CA ARG A 170 -13.41 -10.43 20.88
C ARG A 170 -13.13 -11.81 20.30
N PHE A 171 -12.76 -12.72 21.20
CA PHE A 171 -12.52 -14.12 20.89
C PHE A 171 -13.48 -14.98 21.70
N ARG A 172 -14.04 -16.00 21.06
CA ARG A 172 -14.79 -17.06 21.77
C ARG A 172 -13.85 -18.02 22.50
N VAL A 173 -12.61 -18.15 22.02
CA VAL A 173 -11.59 -19.01 22.58
C VAL A 173 -10.38 -18.16 22.95
N ASP A 174 -10.11 -17.98 24.24
CA ASP A 174 -8.96 -17.19 24.69
C ASP A 174 -7.68 -18.05 24.84
N MET A 175 -7.83 -19.36 25.05
CA MET A 175 -6.71 -20.29 25.21
C MET A 175 -5.79 -20.32 23.99
N THR A 176 -4.48 -20.46 24.22
CA THR A 176 -3.47 -20.65 23.17
C THR A 176 -3.84 -21.81 22.24
N ILE A 177 -3.77 -21.57 20.93
CA ILE A 177 -3.99 -22.61 19.93
C ILE A 177 -2.62 -23.19 19.53
N PRO A 178 -2.34 -24.47 19.82
CA PRO A 178 -1.04 -25.05 19.51
C PRO A 178 -0.73 -24.95 18.00
N PRO A 179 0.56 -24.82 17.62
CA PRO A 179 0.95 -24.81 16.23
C PRO A 179 0.62 -26.15 15.54
N ASP A 180 0.10 -26.07 14.33
CA ASP A 180 -0.01 -27.22 13.42
C ASP A 180 1.14 -27.26 12.40
N GLU A 181 1.10 -28.23 11.47
CA GLU A 181 2.15 -28.41 10.47
C GLU A 181 2.36 -27.18 9.57
N GLU A 182 1.30 -26.44 9.24
CA GLU A 182 1.42 -25.22 8.44
C GLU A 182 2.06 -24.09 9.24
N ASP A 183 1.68 -23.97 10.52
CA ASP A 183 2.28 -23.01 11.45
C ASP A 183 3.79 -23.29 11.61
N PHE A 184 4.19 -24.55 11.88
CA PHE A 184 5.59 -24.93 12.02
C PHE A 184 6.40 -24.64 10.75
N ARG A 185 5.83 -24.93 9.58
CA ARG A 185 6.47 -24.61 8.30
C ARG A 185 6.67 -23.11 8.12
N LEU A 186 5.67 -22.29 8.48
CA LEU A 186 5.78 -20.84 8.42
C LEU A 186 6.87 -20.33 9.38
N ILE A 187 6.88 -20.79 10.64
CA ILE A 187 7.89 -20.37 11.62
C ILE A 187 9.29 -20.74 11.16
N GLY A 188 9.51 -21.97 10.68
CA GLY A 188 10.83 -22.37 10.16
C GLY A 188 11.30 -21.53 8.97
N LYS A 189 10.37 -21.04 8.13
CA LYS A 189 10.70 -20.09 7.05
C LYS A 189 11.10 -18.73 7.58
N ILE A 190 10.37 -18.19 8.56
CA ILE A 190 10.69 -16.91 9.18
C ILE A 190 12.08 -16.99 9.84
N GLU A 191 12.39 -18.08 10.55
CA GLU A 191 13.70 -18.30 11.15
C GLU A 191 14.82 -18.41 10.11
N ALA A 192 14.58 -19.11 9.00
CA ALA A 192 15.53 -19.18 7.88
C ALA A 192 15.76 -17.79 7.24
N LEU A 193 14.71 -16.97 7.12
CA LEU A 193 14.82 -15.59 6.64
C LEU A 193 15.61 -14.72 7.62
N ASP A 194 15.36 -14.84 8.92
CA ASP A 194 16.12 -14.16 9.95
C ASP A 194 17.62 -14.48 9.85
N ASP A 195 17.97 -15.74 9.59
CA ASP A 195 19.35 -16.17 9.38
C ASP A 195 19.98 -15.57 8.12
N HIS A 196 19.23 -15.48 7.03
CA HIS A 196 19.70 -14.78 5.82
C HIS A 196 20.03 -13.31 6.12
N ILE A 197 19.17 -12.63 6.86
CA ILE A 197 19.33 -11.21 7.23
C ILE A 197 20.53 -11.03 8.17
N ARG A 198 20.67 -11.88 9.20
CA ARG A 198 21.82 -11.83 10.14
C ARG A 198 23.15 -12.07 9.44
N ARG A 199 23.18 -12.92 8.42
CA ARG A 199 24.39 -13.19 7.62
C ARG A 199 24.70 -12.10 6.60
N GLY A 200 23.85 -11.07 6.49
CA GLY A 200 23.99 -10.02 5.48
C GLY A 200 23.82 -10.56 4.05
N SER A 201 22.98 -11.58 3.85
CA SER A 201 22.71 -12.11 2.52
C SER A 201 22.07 -11.03 1.64
N ASP A 202 22.40 -11.01 0.35
CA ASP A 202 21.71 -10.16 -0.60
C ASP A 202 20.24 -10.55 -0.71
N TYR A 203 19.37 -9.56 -0.91
CA TYR A 203 17.92 -9.78 -1.06
C TYR A 203 17.58 -10.79 -2.17
N ASP A 204 18.33 -10.83 -3.26
CA ASP A 204 18.10 -11.78 -4.36
C ASP A 204 18.23 -13.24 -3.88
N ALA A 205 18.97 -13.50 -2.80
CA ALA A 205 19.14 -14.83 -2.22
C ALA A 205 17.92 -15.28 -1.39
N TYR A 206 17.15 -14.35 -0.81
CA TYR A 206 16.01 -14.67 0.06
C TYR A 206 14.66 -14.14 -0.44
N GLU A 207 14.59 -13.50 -1.62
CA GLU A 207 13.35 -12.93 -2.17
C GLU A 207 12.21 -13.95 -2.26
N GLU A 208 12.50 -15.16 -2.73
CA GLU A 208 11.47 -16.20 -2.84
C GLU A 208 10.92 -16.63 -1.49
N LEU A 209 11.80 -16.68 -0.49
CA LEU A 209 11.44 -16.99 0.88
C LEU A 209 10.58 -15.88 1.49
N ALA A 210 10.98 -14.61 1.32
CA ALA A 210 10.22 -13.45 1.80
C ALA A 210 8.81 -13.40 1.19
N LEU A 211 8.69 -13.60 -0.12
CA LEU A 211 7.37 -13.65 -0.81
C LEU A 211 6.51 -14.81 -0.29
N SER A 212 7.10 -15.98 -0.03
CA SER A 212 6.38 -17.12 0.54
C SER A 212 5.89 -16.84 1.96
N ILE A 213 6.69 -16.15 2.78
CA ILE A 213 6.32 -15.75 4.15
C ILE A 213 5.16 -14.76 4.13
N GLU A 214 5.16 -13.77 3.22
CA GLU A 214 4.04 -12.81 3.07
C GLU A 214 2.71 -13.54 2.82
N ASP A 215 2.67 -14.41 1.80
CA ASP A 215 1.47 -15.15 1.39
C ASP A 215 1.00 -16.14 2.50
N GLU A 216 1.93 -16.86 3.11
CA GLU A 216 1.63 -17.86 4.15
C GLU A 216 1.25 -17.22 5.49
N SER A 217 1.87 -16.10 5.87
CA SER A 217 1.54 -15.35 7.09
C SER A 217 0.09 -14.89 7.07
N LYS A 218 -0.36 -14.32 5.95
CA LYS A 218 -1.77 -13.92 5.79
C LYS A 218 -2.72 -15.10 6.01
N THR A 219 -2.40 -16.24 5.39
CA THR A 219 -3.25 -17.43 5.44
C THR A 219 -3.32 -18.04 6.84
N CYS A 220 -2.16 -18.25 7.48
CA CYS A 220 -2.08 -18.85 8.81
C CYS A 220 -2.67 -17.92 9.88
N PHE A 221 -2.42 -16.62 9.78
CA PHE A 221 -2.99 -15.65 10.70
C PHE A 221 -4.51 -15.58 10.59
N LYS A 222 -5.08 -15.56 9.38
CA LYS A 222 -6.53 -15.61 9.17
C LYS A 222 -7.14 -16.90 9.74
N LYS A 223 -6.47 -18.04 9.52
CA LYS A 223 -6.88 -19.34 10.08
C LYS A 223 -6.91 -19.29 11.60
N TRP A 224 -5.88 -18.70 12.23
CA TRP A 224 -5.82 -18.52 13.68
C TRP A 224 -6.94 -17.62 14.22
N LEU A 225 -7.21 -16.47 13.58
CA LEU A 225 -8.34 -15.59 13.95
C LEU A 225 -9.68 -16.36 13.90
N THR A 226 -9.89 -17.13 12.82
CA THR A 226 -11.09 -17.95 12.65
C THR A 226 -11.21 -19.02 13.74
N ALA A 227 -10.11 -19.71 14.05
CA ALA A 227 -10.07 -20.76 15.07
C ALA A 227 -10.27 -20.21 16.50
N LYS A 228 -9.86 -18.97 16.77
CA LYS A 228 -10.16 -18.25 18.02
C LYS A 228 -11.63 -17.83 18.15
N GLY A 229 -12.42 -17.99 17.08
CA GLY A 229 -13.79 -17.49 17.01
C GLY A 229 -13.84 -15.98 17.08
N PHE A 230 -12.96 -15.30 16.34
CA PHE A 230 -12.92 -13.85 16.24
C PHE A 230 -14.26 -13.29 15.72
N GLU A 231 -14.83 -12.32 16.43
CA GLU A 231 -16.19 -11.84 16.17
C GLU A 231 -16.30 -10.78 15.06
N ASP A 232 -15.20 -10.12 14.71
CA ASP A 232 -15.12 -9.17 13.60
C ASP A 232 -14.66 -9.86 12.30
N ASP A 233 -14.61 -9.14 11.17
CA ASP A 233 -14.18 -9.70 9.88
C ASP A 233 -12.67 -9.98 9.85
N PRO A 234 -12.21 -11.26 9.85
CA PRO A 234 -10.79 -11.59 9.85
C PRO A 234 -10.04 -11.07 8.62
N GLU A 235 -10.71 -10.85 7.49
CA GLU A 235 -10.06 -10.37 6.27
C GLU A 235 -9.54 -8.93 6.44
N GLN A 236 -10.24 -8.09 7.20
CA GLN A 236 -9.83 -6.70 7.47
C GLN A 236 -8.50 -6.63 8.24
N TYR A 237 -8.22 -7.63 9.07
CA TYR A 237 -7.01 -7.69 9.90
C TYR A 237 -5.88 -8.43 9.20
N ALA A 238 -6.20 -9.51 8.47
CA ALA A 238 -5.20 -10.40 7.89
C ALA A 238 -4.33 -9.75 6.81
N HIS A 239 -4.82 -8.72 6.14
CA HIS A 239 -4.07 -7.98 5.13
C HIS A 239 -3.06 -6.97 5.71
N CYS A 240 -3.25 -6.49 6.93
CA CYS A 240 -2.34 -5.49 7.52
C CYS A 240 -0.91 -6.05 7.71
N PRO A 241 -0.71 -7.27 8.26
CA PRO A 241 0.61 -7.88 8.38
C PRO A 241 1.29 -8.12 7.03
N GLU A 242 0.57 -8.50 5.97
CA GLU A 242 1.14 -8.71 4.62
C GLU A 242 1.88 -7.45 4.13
N ILE A 243 1.23 -6.28 4.25
CA ILE A 243 1.82 -4.99 3.87
C ILE A 243 3.00 -4.62 4.77
N TYR A 244 2.91 -4.93 6.06
CA TYR A 244 3.98 -4.68 7.02
C TYR A 244 5.22 -5.54 6.74
N LEU A 245 5.04 -6.83 6.45
CA LEU A 245 6.12 -7.74 6.06
C LEU A 245 6.78 -7.31 4.74
N THR A 246 5.99 -6.82 3.78
CA THR A 246 6.55 -6.20 2.56
C THR A 246 7.47 -5.02 2.90
N PHE A 247 7.07 -4.17 3.85
CA PHE A 247 7.92 -3.06 4.30
C PHE A 247 9.20 -3.58 4.96
N LEU A 248 9.11 -4.52 5.91
CA LEU A 248 10.27 -5.02 6.64
C LEU A 248 11.28 -5.74 5.74
N TYR A 249 10.82 -6.55 4.78
CA TYR A 249 11.71 -7.47 4.05
C TYR A 249 12.01 -7.07 2.62
N ARG A 250 11.20 -6.21 1.99
CA ARG A 250 11.36 -5.84 0.57
C ARG A 250 11.72 -4.39 0.37
N TYR A 251 11.75 -3.61 1.45
CA TYR A 251 12.28 -2.27 1.47
C TYR A 251 13.73 -2.26 1.97
N VAL A 252 14.51 -1.30 1.50
CA VAL A 252 15.90 -1.15 1.94
C VAL A 252 15.88 -0.39 3.24
N HIS A 253 16.46 -1.01 4.27
CA HIS A 253 16.69 -0.42 5.58
C HIS A 253 18.20 -0.24 5.77
N ASP A 254 18.58 0.78 6.53
CA ASP A 254 19.99 1.02 6.86
C ASP A 254 20.55 -0.05 7.82
N ASP A 255 19.68 -0.59 8.69
CA ASP A 255 20.01 -1.64 9.64
C ASP A 255 19.34 -2.98 9.27
N PRO A 256 19.90 -4.14 9.68
CA PRO A 256 19.22 -5.42 9.58
C PRO A 256 17.91 -5.41 10.41
N VAL A 257 16.78 -5.64 9.75
CA VAL A 257 15.45 -5.66 10.39
C VAL A 257 14.91 -7.08 10.46
N LEU A 258 14.60 -7.54 11.68
CA LEU A 258 13.94 -8.82 11.93
C LEU A 258 12.52 -8.58 12.46
N LEU A 259 11.58 -9.45 12.10
CA LEU A 259 10.19 -9.32 12.54
C LEU A 259 10.06 -9.34 14.07
N LYS A 260 10.87 -10.15 14.76
CA LYS A 260 10.89 -10.25 16.23
C LYS A 260 11.60 -9.11 16.97
N SER A 261 12.30 -8.23 16.25
CA SER A 261 13.07 -7.15 16.85
C SER A 261 13.11 -5.93 15.93
N VAL A 262 11.94 -5.36 15.62
CA VAL A 262 11.82 -4.19 14.75
C VAL A 262 12.21 -2.92 15.52
N PRO A 263 13.25 -2.19 15.10
CA PRO A 263 13.58 -0.89 15.70
C PRO A 263 12.42 0.11 15.62
N GLY A 264 12.25 0.92 16.68
CA GLY A 264 11.18 1.92 16.76
C GLY A 264 11.18 2.92 15.59
N GLN A 265 12.35 3.27 15.05
CA GLN A 265 12.46 4.15 13.88
C GLN A 265 11.75 3.60 12.64
N TYR A 266 11.76 2.28 12.43
CA TYR A 266 11.09 1.66 11.29
C TYR A 266 9.59 1.48 11.52
N LEU A 267 9.14 1.38 12.78
CA LEU A 267 7.72 1.51 13.11
C LEU A 267 7.22 2.92 12.77
N ILE A 268 7.97 3.96 13.16
CA ILE A 268 7.66 5.35 12.80
C ILE A 268 7.62 5.51 11.28
N GLU A 269 8.66 5.10 10.55
CA GLU A 269 8.68 5.18 9.08
C GLU A 269 7.50 4.44 8.44
N PHE A 270 7.15 3.26 8.96
CA PHE A 270 6.04 2.47 8.46
C PHE A 270 4.71 3.25 8.55
N PHE A 271 4.39 3.78 9.74
CA PHE A 271 3.12 4.46 9.97
C PHE A 271 3.09 5.89 9.41
N GLU A 272 4.19 6.64 9.50
CA GLU A 272 4.27 8.03 9.08
C GLU A 272 4.45 8.22 7.58
N ASP A 273 5.09 7.28 6.89
CA ASP A 273 5.34 7.37 5.45
C ASP A 273 4.82 6.17 4.67
N PHE A 274 5.35 4.97 4.92
CA PHE A 274 5.15 3.84 4.01
C PHE A 274 3.66 3.51 3.85
N LEU A 275 2.95 3.32 4.96
CA LEU A 275 1.54 2.95 4.99
C LEU A 275 0.69 4.01 4.28
N LEU A 276 0.83 5.28 4.70
CA LEU A 276 0.07 6.41 4.16
C LEU A 276 0.38 6.70 2.70
N ARG A 277 1.54 6.30 2.19
CA ARG A 277 1.98 6.52 0.80
C ARG A 277 1.66 5.36 -0.13
N LYS A 278 1.72 4.12 0.38
CA LYS A 278 1.62 2.90 -0.42
C LYS A 278 0.25 2.28 -0.43
N VAL A 279 -0.54 2.48 0.62
CA VAL A 279 -1.88 1.91 0.73
C VAL A 279 -2.92 2.97 0.38
N ILE A 280 -3.88 2.58 -0.45
CA ILE A 280 -5.04 3.38 -0.84
C ILE A 280 -6.26 2.73 -0.23
N CYS A 281 -6.80 3.35 0.79
CA CYS A 281 -7.99 2.93 1.51
C CYS A 281 -8.71 4.17 2.06
N LYS A 282 -9.91 3.99 2.60
CA LYS A 282 -10.61 5.06 3.33
C LYS A 282 -9.82 5.40 4.59
N PRO A 283 -9.77 6.68 5.01
CA PRO A 283 -9.05 7.08 6.21
C PRO A 283 -9.36 6.26 7.48
N SER A 284 -10.61 5.85 7.68
CA SER A 284 -11.02 4.99 8.80
C SER A 284 -10.41 3.58 8.75
N GLU A 285 -10.05 3.08 7.57
CA GLU A 285 -9.46 1.75 7.41
C GLU A 285 -8.01 1.72 7.91
N TYR A 286 -7.30 2.85 7.95
CA TYR A 286 -5.96 2.90 8.55
C TYR A 286 -5.95 2.51 10.03
N LEU A 287 -7.07 2.67 10.73
CA LEU A 287 -7.20 2.36 12.16
C LEU A 287 -7.05 0.85 12.46
N TYR A 288 -7.18 -0.03 11.46
CA TYR A 288 -7.00 -1.47 11.66
C TYR A 288 -5.52 -1.88 11.78
N TRP A 289 -4.55 -1.07 11.31
CA TRP A 289 -3.15 -1.49 11.31
C TRP A 289 -2.57 -1.72 12.70
N PRO A 290 -2.63 -0.77 13.65
CA PRO A 290 -2.08 -0.99 14.99
C PRO A 290 -2.65 -2.24 15.69
N PRO A 291 -3.98 -2.44 15.81
CA PRO A 291 -4.52 -3.63 16.45
C PRO A 291 -4.20 -4.91 15.66
N SER A 292 -4.22 -4.88 14.32
CA SER A 292 -3.88 -6.06 13.52
C SER A 292 -2.44 -6.50 13.71
N LEU A 293 -1.48 -5.57 13.83
CA LEU A 293 -0.09 -5.90 14.11
C LEU A 293 0.09 -6.49 15.52
N LYS A 294 -0.62 -5.98 16.52
CA LYS A 294 -0.63 -6.58 17.88
C LYS A 294 -1.18 -8.00 17.85
N LEU A 295 -2.29 -8.22 17.14
CA LEU A 295 -2.88 -9.55 16.98
C LEU A 295 -1.96 -10.51 16.22
N PHE A 296 -1.25 -10.02 15.19
CA PHE A 296 -0.28 -10.81 14.44
C PHE A 296 0.91 -11.21 15.31
N TYR A 297 1.43 -10.30 16.12
CA TYR A 297 2.49 -10.64 17.08
C TYR A 297 2.00 -11.57 18.20
N ARG A 298 0.74 -11.46 18.65
CA ARG A 298 0.12 -12.47 19.54
C ARG A 298 0.09 -13.85 18.87
N PHE A 299 -0.32 -13.92 17.61
CA PHE A 299 -0.27 -15.15 16.81
C PHE A 299 1.16 -15.70 16.76
N SER A 300 2.15 -14.89 16.39
CA SER A 300 3.56 -15.32 16.30
C SER A 300 4.10 -15.85 17.64
N HIS A 301 3.73 -15.23 18.76
CA HIS A 301 4.05 -15.73 20.10
C HIS A 301 3.40 -17.08 20.38
N GLU A 302 2.09 -17.23 20.11
CA GLU A 302 1.38 -18.51 20.30
C GLU A 302 1.96 -19.64 19.43
N LYS A 303 2.55 -19.31 18.27
CA LYS A 303 3.21 -20.27 17.38
C LYS A 303 4.68 -20.53 17.72
N GLY A 304 5.21 -19.91 18.76
CA GLY A 304 6.55 -20.16 19.28
C GLY A 304 7.67 -19.39 18.59
N TYR A 305 7.36 -18.42 17.72
CA TYR A 305 8.39 -17.57 17.10
C TYR A 305 8.93 -16.48 18.04
N LEU A 306 8.05 -15.94 18.89
CA LEU A 306 8.41 -14.89 19.85
C LEU A 306 8.42 -15.43 21.27
N SER A 307 9.38 -14.96 22.07
CA SER A 307 9.31 -15.04 23.52
C SER A 307 8.31 -14.02 24.09
N SER A 308 7.92 -14.21 25.35
CA SER A 308 7.03 -13.29 26.04
C SER A 308 7.64 -11.88 26.21
N ASN A 309 8.97 -11.80 26.36
CA ASN A 309 9.67 -10.51 26.46
C ASN A 309 9.69 -9.78 25.12
N GLU A 310 10.03 -10.45 24.02
CA GLU A 310 9.99 -9.86 22.66
C GLU A 310 8.58 -9.36 22.33
N THR A 311 7.56 -10.14 22.68
CA THR A 311 6.15 -9.77 22.48
C THR A 311 5.77 -8.52 23.27
N ALA A 312 6.16 -8.43 24.55
CA ALA A 312 5.86 -7.28 25.39
C ALA A 312 6.51 -5.99 24.88
N VAL A 313 7.77 -6.05 24.42
CA VAL A 313 8.49 -4.91 23.84
C VAL A 313 7.79 -4.40 22.57
N LEU A 314 7.37 -5.31 21.69
CA LEU A 314 6.66 -4.96 20.46
C LEU A 314 5.29 -4.36 20.74
N PHE A 315 4.56 -4.88 21.74
CA PHE A 315 3.26 -4.33 22.14
C PHE A 315 3.40 -2.91 22.66
N GLY A 316 4.34 -2.66 23.58
CA GLY A 316 4.57 -1.31 24.09
C GLY A 316 4.96 -0.31 23.00
N SER A 317 5.73 -0.75 22.00
CA SER A 317 6.09 0.07 20.84
C SER A 317 4.89 0.39 19.95
N LEU A 318 4.00 -0.58 19.72
CA LEU A 318 2.77 -0.39 18.94
C LEU A 318 1.72 0.45 19.69
N ASP A 319 1.60 0.31 21.01
CA ASP A 319 0.73 1.14 21.84
C ASP A 319 1.12 2.62 21.76
N ALA A 320 2.42 2.91 21.87
CA ALA A 320 2.95 4.26 21.72
C ALA A 320 2.70 4.82 20.31
N MET A 321 2.90 3.99 19.28
CA MET A 321 2.73 4.40 17.89
C MET A 321 1.26 4.61 17.51
N GLU A 322 0.32 3.85 18.08
CA GLU A 322 -1.11 3.96 17.77
C GLU A 322 -1.68 5.34 18.09
N SER A 323 -1.37 5.87 19.27
CA SER A 323 -1.86 7.19 19.69
C SER A 323 -1.32 8.29 18.77
N HIS A 324 -0.03 8.23 18.46
CA HIS A 324 0.63 9.16 17.54
C HIS A 324 0.06 9.04 16.12
N PHE A 325 -0.17 7.82 15.63
CA PHE A 325 -0.74 7.59 14.30
C PHE A 325 -2.17 8.14 14.19
N LEU A 326 -2.98 8.00 15.25
CA LEU A 326 -4.33 8.56 15.30
C LEU A 326 -4.31 10.09 15.12
N ASP A 327 -3.37 10.78 15.75
CA ASP A 327 -3.23 12.23 15.63
C ASP A 327 -2.80 12.65 14.21
N ILE A 328 -1.89 11.87 13.59
CA ILE A 328 -1.53 12.06 12.17
C ILE A 328 -2.76 11.91 11.27
N LEU A 329 -3.56 10.87 11.46
CA LEU A 329 -4.77 10.63 10.67
C LEU A 329 -5.79 11.75 10.84
N ARG A 330 -6.01 12.23 12.08
CA ARG A 330 -6.92 13.37 12.35
C ARG A 330 -6.44 14.64 11.68
N LYS A 331 -5.18 15.04 11.87
CA LYS A 331 -4.60 16.23 11.23
C LYS A 331 -4.73 16.17 9.71
N ARG A 332 -4.57 14.96 9.14
CA ARG A 332 -4.55 14.76 7.70
C ARG A 332 -5.93 14.67 7.07
N TYR A 333 -6.90 14.02 7.71
CA TYR A 333 -8.18 13.66 7.07
C TYR A 333 -9.42 14.29 7.72
N GLN A 334 -9.32 14.81 8.93
CA GLN A 334 -10.34 15.67 9.54
C GLN A 334 -10.18 17.10 8.99
#